data_AF-A0A821SP21-F1
#
_entry.id   AF-A0A821SP21-F1
#
_cell.length_a   1.000
_cell.length_b   1.000
_cell.length_c   1.000
_cell.angle_alpha   90.00
_cell.angle_beta   90.00
_cell.angle_gamma   90.00
#
_symmetry.space_group_name_H-M   'P 1'
#
loop_
_entity.id
_entity.type
_entity.pdbx_description
1 polymer ?
#
loop_
_entity_poly.entity_id
_entity_poly.type
_entity_poly.pdbx_seq_one_letter_code
_entity_poly.pdbx_strand_id
1 'polypeptide(L)'
;MAHSESIHSLDRFLDGGEEPRGLLQPIEGYRKLKLVTLEEAIEPIVEFCPDVRRRAYIAKGNCESPKDGLTQDESASIFLYTSEWEPHDQCLYVVLNSALRSNNRKRLMPPWLLYMKLLLTALFKLHSSHMTVWRGVRLDLRNQYE
;
A
#
# COMPACT_ATOMS: atom_id res chain seq x y z
N MET A 1 28.56 28.03 18.44
CA MET A 1 27.97 26.73 18.86
C MET A 1 26.73 26.53 18.03
N ALA A 2 26.77 25.61 17.06
CA ALA A 2 25.74 25.41 16.06
C ALA A 2 25.09 24.04 16.21
N HIS A 3 23.84 23.97 15.71
CA HIS A 3 23.00 22.81 15.42
C HIS A 3 21.99 22.35 16.47
N SER A 4 20.71 22.58 16.15
CA SER A 4 19.66 21.55 16.14
C SER A 4 18.36 22.16 15.58
N GLU A 5 18.36 22.55 14.31
CA GLU A 5 17.12 22.82 13.56
C GLU A 5 16.82 21.62 12.64
N SER A 6 15.53 21.33 12.45
CA SER A 6 14.92 20.40 11.46
C SER A 6 14.62 18.94 11.87
N ILE A 7 13.72 18.69 12.83
CA ILE A 7 13.15 17.33 13.03
C ILE A 7 11.60 17.28 12.95
N HIS A 8 10.88 18.40 13.01
CA HIS A 8 9.42 18.38 13.17
C HIS A 8 8.57 18.36 11.88
N SER A 9 9.17 18.50 10.69
CA SER A 9 8.43 18.76 9.44
C SER A 9 7.80 17.53 8.75
N LEU A 10 7.87 16.32 9.32
CA LEU A 10 7.67 15.07 8.55
C LEU A 10 6.50 14.16 8.95
N ASP A 11 5.72 14.41 10.02
CA ASP A 11 4.66 13.47 10.41
C ASP A 11 3.36 13.60 9.58
N ARG A 12 3.40 14.25 8.41
CA ARG A 12 2.23 14.51 7.53
C ARG A 12 1.61 13.26 6.88
N PHE A 13 2.20 12.07 7.01
CA PHE A 13 1.79 10.88 6.25
C PHE A 13 1.26 9.68 7.08
N LEU A 14 1.16 9.77 8.40
CA LEU A 14 1.11 8.59 9.29
C LEU A 14 -0.29 8.33 9.88
N ASP A 15 -0.88 7.17 9.58
CA ASP A 15 -1.96 6.62 10.40
C ASP A 15 -1.33 5.88 11.59
N GLY A 16 -1.28 6.55 12.75
CA GLY A 16 -1.28 5.89 14.07
C GLY A 16 -0.11 4.97 14.43
N GLY A 17 1.09 5.13 13.86
CA GLY A 17 2.28 4.38 14.25
C GLY A 17 3.57 5.15 14.03
N GLU A 18 4.58 4.90 14.87
CA GLU A 18 5.94 5.43 14.69
C GLU A 18 6.52 4.87 13.37
N GLU A 19 6.53 5.67 12.31
CA GLU A 19 7.39 5.35 11.17
C GLU A 19 8.85 5.46 11.62
N PRO A 20 9.71 4.52 11.22
CA PRO A 20 11.11 4.55 11.62
C PRO A 20 11.76 5.80 11.04
N ARG A 21 12.23 6.66 11.95
CA ARG A 21 12.87 7.95 11.66
C ARG A 21 14.24 7.80 10.97
N GLY A 22 14.63 6.57 10.63
CA GLY A 22 15.89 6.22 9.97
C GLY A 22 15.65 5.70 8.55
N LEU A 23 16.69 5.80 7.72
CA LEU A 23 16.68 5.25 6.37
C LEU A 23 16.45 3.74 6.44
N LEU A 24 15.25 3.26 6.08
CA LEU A 24 15.07 1.83 6.02
C LEU A 24 15.64 1.22 4.73
N GLN A 25 16.04 -0.05 4.87
CA GLN A 25 16.71 -0.81 3.81
C GLN A 25 15.88 -0.82 2.51
N PRO A 26 16.54 -0.78 1.34
CA PRO A 26 15.86 -0.90 0.04
C PRO A 26 15.09 -2.22 -0.10
N ILE A 27 13.99 -2.17 -0.85
CA ILE A 27 13.26 -3.37 -1.27
C ILE A 27 13.89 -3.88 -2.57
N GLU A 28 14.48 -5.08 -2.52
CA GLU A 28 15.17 -5.70 -3.65
C GLU A 28 14.23 -6.64 -4.43
N GLY A 29 14.63 -7.05 -5.65
CA GLY A 29 13.93 -8.07 -6.44
C GLY A 29 12.71 -7.59 -7.23
N TYR A 30 12.01 -6.55 -6.77
CA TYR A 30 10.78 -6.02 -7.38
C TYR A 30 10.87 -5.79 -8.90
N ARG A 31 11.97 -5.18 -9.38
CA ARG A 31 12.13 -4.80 -10.80
C ARG A 31 12.10 -5.99 -11.75
N LYS A 32 12.54 -7.17 -11.30
CA LYS A 32 12.67 -8.39 -12.13
C LYS A 32 11.38 -9.19 -12.21
N LEU A 33 10.37 -8.85 -11.41
CA LEU A 33 9.10 -9.57 -11.38
C LEU A 33 8.27 -9.31 -12.63
N LYS A 34 7.64 -10.37 -13.13
CA LYS A 34 6.64 -10.29 -14.18
C LYS A 34 5.32 -9.80 -13.61
N LEU A 35 4.53 -9.14 -14.44
CA LEU A 35 3.13 -8.90 -14.13
C LEU A 35 2.38 -10.23 -14.21
N VAL A 36 1.50 -10.48 -13.24
CA VAL A 36 0.76 -11.74 -13.07
C VAL A 36 -0.72 -11.43 -12.81
N THR A 37 -1.57 -12.45 -12.84
CA THR A 37 -3.00 -12.31 -12.49
C THR A 37 -3.19 -11.95 -11.02
N LEU A 38 -4.38 -11.47 -10.63
CA LEU A 38 -4.64 -11.15 -9.23
C LEU A 38 -4.50 -12.40 -8.34
N GLU A 39 -5.02 -13.54 -8.79
CA GLU A 39 -4.97 -14.83 -8.07
C GLU A 39 -3.53 -15.27 -7.80
N GLU A 40 -2.65 -15.20 -8.80
CA GLU A 40 -1.23 -15.49 -8.62
C GLU A 40 -0.53 -14.47 -7.72
N ALA A 41 -0.91 -13.20 -7.82
CA ALA A 41 -0.31 -12.12 -7.06
C ALA A 41 -0.59 -12.22 -5.55
N ILE A 42 -1.77 -12.73 -5.18
CA ILE A 42 -2.19 -12.83 -3.78
C ILE A 42 -1.75 -14.13 -3.09
N GLU A 43 -1.36 -15.15 -3.86
CA GLU A 43 -1.08 -16.47 -3.28
C GLU A 43 0.02 -16.45 -2.20
N PRO A 44 1.14 -15.70 -2.37
CA PRO A 44 2.16 -15.62 -1.32
C PRO A 44 1.74 -14.83 -0.07
N ILE A 45 0.69 -13.99 -0.15
CA ILE A 45 0.27 -13.12 0.96
C ILE A 45 -0.84 -13.73 1.84
N VAL A 46 -1.36 -14.89 1.47
CA VAL A 46 -2.44 -15.59 2.18
C VAL A 46 -2.11 -15.84 3.65
N GLU A 47 -0.84 -16.19 3.95
CA GLU A 47 -0.41 -16.43 5.33
C GLU A 47 -0.53 -15.19 6.23
N PHE A 48 -0.44 -13.99 5.64
CA PHE A 48 -0.54 -12.71 6.35
C PHE A 48 -1.96 -12.13 6.33
N CYS A 49 -2.78 -12.58 5.38
CA CYS A 49 -4.09 -12.04 5.09
C CYS A 49 -5.05 -13.18 4.71
N PRO A 50 -5.59 -13.94 5.69
CA PRO A 50 -6.27 -15.21 5.40
C PRO A 50 -7.48 -15.10 4.47
N ASP A 51 -8.27 -14.02 4.55
CA ASP A 51 -9.48 -13.80 3.73
C ASP A 51 -9.16 -13.25 2.32
N VAL A 52 -7.87 -13.04 1.98
CA VAL A 52 -7.49 -12.34 0.73
C VAL A 52 -7.99 -13.03 -0.53
N ARG A 53 -8.06 -14.37 -0.57
CA ARG A 53 -8.57 -15.10 -1.73
C ARG A 53 -10.04 -14.79 -2.01
N ARG A 54 -10.86 -14.84 -0.95
CA ARG A 54 -12.29 -14.52 -1.06
C ARG A 54 -12.48 -13.05 -1.44
N ARG A 55 -11.69 -12.16 -0.84
CA ARG A 55 -11.73 -10.71 -1.14
C ARG A 55 -11.31 -10.40 -2.58
N ALA A 56 -10.29 -11.08 -3.10
CA ALA A 56 -9.88 -10.96 -4.49
C ALA A 56 -10.95 -11.45 -5.47
N TYR A 57 -11.62 -12.56 -5.16
CA TYR A 57 -12.77 -13.04 -5.95
C TYR A 57 -13.88 -11.99 -6.04
N ILE A 58 -14.26 -11.41 -4.89
CA ILE A 58 -15.26 -10.32 -4.85
C ILE A 58 -14.76 -9.10 -5.64
N ALA A 59 -13.50 -8.71 -5.49
CA ALA A 59 -12.91 -7.58 -6.19
C ALA A 59 -12.98 -7.75 -7.72
N LYS A 60 -12.65 -8.95 -8.23
CA LYS A 60 -12.74 -9.26 -9.67
C LYS A 60 -14.16 -9.20 -10.21
N GLY A 61 -15.13 -9.74 -9.48
CA GLY A 61 -16.54 -9.64 -9.85
C GLY A 61 -17.06 -8.21 -9.92
N ASN A 62 -16.49 -7.30 -9.11
CA ASN A 62 -16.82 -5.86 -9.19
C ASN A 62 -16.07 -5.10 -10.29
N CYS A 63 -15.13 -5.76 -11.00
CA CYS A 63 -14.24 -5.13 -11.98
C CYS A 63 -14.33 -5.77 -13.38
N GLU A 64 -15.45 -6.40 -13.74
CA GLU A 64 -15.64 -7.08 -15.04
C GLU A 64 -15.52 -6.15 -16.26
N SER A 65 -15.83 -4.87 -16.11
CA SER A 65 -15.74 -3.85 -17.17
C SER A 65 -14.86 -2.66 -16.72
N PRO A 66 -13.53 -2.84 -16.65
CA PRO A 66 -12.61 -1.83 -16.17
C PRO A 66 -12.53 -0.62 -17.12
N LYS A 67 -12.22 0.55 -16.55
CA LYS A 67 -12.01 1.81 -17.28
C LYS A 67 -10.52 2.19 -17.31
N ASP A 68 -10.19 3.32 -17.91
CA ASP A 68 -8.84 3.92 -17.86
C ASP A 68 -7.71 3.03 -18.40
N GLY A 69 -8.05 2.11 -19.32
CA GLY A 69 -7.07 1.17 -19.90
C GLY A 69 -6.56 0.10 -18.92
N LEU A 70 -7.23 -0.07 -17.78
CA LEU A 70 -6.93 -1.11 -16.82
C LEU A 70 -7.42 -2.47 -17.33
N THR A 71 -6.68 -3.52 -16.99
CA THR A 71 -7.21 -4.90 -17.04
C THR A 71 -8.13 -5.16 -15.86
N GLN A 72 -8.90 -6.24 -15.91
CA GLN A 72 -9.73 -6.65 -14.78
C GLN A 72 -8.89 -6.89 -13.51
N ASP A 73 -7.73 -7.57 -13.64
CA ASP A 73 -6.84 -7.84 -12.51
C ASP A 73 -6.24 -6.55 -11.91
N GLU A 74 -5.87 -5.59 -12.76
CA GLU A 74 -5.36 -4.29 -12.33
C GLU A 74 -6.43 -3.48 -11.58
N SER A 75 -7.64 -3.36 -12.14
CA SER A 75 -8.76 -2.69 -11.47
C SER A 75 -9.13 -3.38 -10.16
N ALA A 76 -9.19 -4.71 -10.16
CA ALA A 76 -9.49 -5.50 -8.97
C ALA A 76 -8.39 -5.38 -7.91
N SER A 77 -7.12 -5.17 -8.29
CA SER A 77 -6.05 -4.93 -7.32
C SER A 77 -6.24 -3.63 -6.55
N ILE A 78 -6.70 -2.55 -7.21
CA ILE A 78 -7.02 -1.26 -6.59
C ILE A 78 -8.26 -1.40 -5.70
N PHE A 79 -9.31 -2.07 -6.20
CA PHE A 79 -10.51 -2.36 -5.41
C PHE A 79 -10.15 -3.13 -4.14
N LEU A 80 -9.33 -4.18 -4.25
CA LEU A 80 -8.89 -5.00 -3.13
C LEU A 80 -8.07 -4.18 -2.12
N TYR A 81 -7.17 -3.30 -2.59
CA TYR A 81 -6.39 -2.43 -1.71
C TYR A 81 -7.27 -1.49 -0.89
N THR A 82 -8.35 -0.99 -1.48
CA THR A 82 -9.25 -0.01 -0.84
C THR A 82 -10.41 -0.65 -0.09
N SER A 83 -10.53 -1.98 -0.14
CA SER A 83 -11.58 -2.73 0.54
C SER A 83 -11.28 -2.87 2.03
N GLU A 84 -12.31 -2.66 2.84
CA GLU A 84 -12.29 -2.92 4.28
C GLU A 84 -13.08 -4.16 4.64
N TRP A 85 -12.63 -4.84 5.69
CA TRP A 85 -13.31 -5.97 6.27
C TRP A 85 -12.92 -6.23 7.72
N GLU A 86 -13.75 -7.04 8.38
CA GLU A 86 -13.45 -7.52 9.72
C GLU A 86 -12.68 -8.86 9.70
N PRO A 87 -11.69 -9.02 10.59
CA PRO A 87 -11.18 -7.99 11.50
C PRO A 87 -10.31 -6.96 10.76
N HIS A 88 -10.44 -5.67 11.13
CA HIS A 88 -9.77 -4.56 10.43
C HIS A 88 -8.25 -4.71 10.34
N ASP A 89 -7.59 -5.26 11.36
CA ASP A 89 -6.14 -5.49 11.38
C ASP A 89 -5.66 -6.53 10.34
N GLN A 90 -6.59 -7.28 9.73
CA GLN A 90 -6.34 -8.22 8.65
C GLN A 90 -6.74 -7.67 7.27
N CYS A 91 -7.17 -6.42 7.18
CA CYS A 91 -7.36 -5.76 5.89
C CYS A 91 -6.04 -5.70 5.13
N LEU A 92 -6.08 -6.01 3.83
CA LEU A 92 -4.87 -6.10 3.01
C LEU A 92 -4.04 -4.82 3.08
N TYR A 93 -4.66 -3.64 3.01
CA TYR A 93 -3.92 -2.38 3.07
C TYR A 93 -3.30 -2.13 4.43
N VAL A 94 -3.96 -2.54 5.52
CA VAL A 94 -3.46 -2.38 6.89
C VAL A 94 -2.18 -3.21 7.05
N VAL A 95 -2.25 -4.49 6.67
CA VAL A 95 -1.12 -5.42 6.78
C VAL A 95 0.03 -5.01 5.85
N LEU A 96 -0.25 -4.70 4.57
CA LEU A 96 0.77 -4.29 3.60
C LEU A 96 1.46 -2.99 4.03
N ASN A 97 0.70 -1.96 4.41
CA ASN A 97 1.29 -0.68 4.79
C ASN A 97 2.10 -0.81 6.10
N SER A 98 1.70 -1.70 7.01
CA SER A 98 2.50 -2.04 8.20
C SER A 98 3.83 -2.72 7.81
N ALA A 99 3.80 -3.69 6.90
CA ALA A 99 5.01 -4.35 6.40
C ALA A 99 5.98 -3.38 5.71
N LEU A 100 5.47 -2.42 4.93
CA LEU A 100 6.24 -1.39 4.25
C LEU A 100 6.98 -0.43 5.21
N ARG A 101 6.35 -0.13 6.37
CA ARG A 101 6.87 0.76 7.41
C ARG A 101 7.78 0.06 8.42
N SER A 102 7.79 -1.28 8.44
CA SER A 102 8.59 -2.02 9.39
C SER A 102 10.10 -1.88 9.15
N ASN A 103 10.89 -1.73 10.23
CA ASN A 103 12.35 -1.88 10.17
C ASN A 103 12.79 -3.24 9.60
N ASN A 104 11.94 -4.26 9.74
CA ASN A 104 12.18 -5.61 9.22
C ASN A 104 11.61 -5.81 7.81
N ARG A 105 11.30 -4.73 7.05
CA ARG A 105 10.67 -4.84 5.73
C ARG A 105 11.42 -5.72 4.74
N LYS A 106 12.75 -5.80 4.80
CA LYS A 106 13.53 -6.71 3.92
C LYS A 106 13.08 -8.16 4.05
N ARG A 107 12.66 -8.59 5.25
CA ARG A 107 12.11 -9.93 5.52
C ARG A 107 10.61 -10.02 5.22
N LEU A 108 9.86 -8.95 5.49
CA LEU A 108 8.40 -8.97 5.39
C LEU A 108 7.87 -8.75 3.97
N MET A 109 8.60 -8.00 3.13
CA MET A 109 8.15 -7.60 1.80
C MET A 109 8.16 -8.67 0.69
N PRO A 110 9.05 -9.68 0.68
CA PRO A 110 9.12 -10.63 -0.45
C PRO A 110 7.78 -11.26 -0.87
N PRO A 111 6.89 -11.68 0.05
CA PRO A 111 5.57 -12.21 -0.32
C PRO A 111 4.66 -11.19 -1.03
N TRP A 112 4.83 -9.90 -0.75
CA TRP A 112 3.95 -8.84 -1.26
C TRP A 112 4.34 -8.32 -2.64
N LEU A 113 5.52 -8.67 -3.15
CA LEU A 113 6.08 -7.99 -4.32
C LEU A 113 5.26 -8.23 -5.60
N LEU A 114 4.64 -9.41 -5.77
CA LEU A 114 3.77 -9.68 -6.92
C LEU A 114 2.50 -8.82 -6.87
N TYR A 115 1.84 -8.76 -5.71
CA TYR A 115 0.68 -7.90 -5.50
C TYR A 115 1.02 -6.41 -5.70
N MET A 116 2.14 -5.94 -5.13
CA MET A 116 2.61 -4.58 -5.35
C MET A 116 2.89 -4.29 -6.83
N LYS A 117 3.44 -5.26 -7.55
CA LYS A 117 3.73 -5.10 -8.99
C LYS A 117 2.43 -4.85 -9.75
N LEU A 118 1.40 -5.63 -9.47
CA LEU A 118 0.07 -5.48 -10.07
C LEU A 118 -0.57 -4.13 -9.69
N LEU A 119 -0.63 -3.81 -8.41
CA LEU A 119 -1.22 -2.56 -7.89
C LEU A 119 -0.52 -1.32 -8.45
N LEU A 120 0.81 -1.24 -8.37
CA LEU A 120 1.54 -0.06 -8.85
C LEU A 120 1.48 0.07 -10.38
N THR A 121 1.40 -1.04 -11.11
CA THR A 121 1.19 -1.01 -12.56
C THR A 121 -0.20 -0.44 -12.89
N ALA A 122 -1.24 -0.86 -12.16
CA ALA A 122 -2.58 -0.32 -12.29
C ALA A 122 -2.61 1.19 -11.99
N LEU A 123 -2.04 1.61 -10.86
CA LEU A 123 -1.99 3.02 -10.47
C LEU A 123 -1.24 3.89 -11.48
N PHE A 124 -0.19 3.38 -12.13
CA PHE A 124 0.58 4.12 -13.14
C PHE A 124 -0.21 4.38 -14.44
N LYS A 125 -1.27 3.61 -14.71
CA LYS A 125 -2.14 3.82 -15.88
C LYS A 125 -3.19 4.90 -15.65
N LEU A 126 -3.50 5.21 -14.39
CA LEU A 126 -4.52 6.21 -14.06
C LEU A 126 -4.07 7.61 -14.46
N HIS A 127 -5.03 8.44 -14.85
CA HIS A 127 -4.78 9.84 -15.18
C HIS A 127 -4.30 10.60 -13.94
N SER A 128 -3.16 11.28 -14.09
CA SER A 128 -2.68 12.22 -13.06
C SER A 128 -3.52 13.50 -13.10
N SER A 129 -3.90 14.01 -11.93
CA SER A 129 -4.66 15.24 -11.79
C SER A 129 -4.00 16.17 -10.77
N HIS A 130 -3.99 17.46 -11.08
CA HIS A 130 -3.45 18.49 -10.19
C HIS A 130 -4.61 19.17 -9.46
N MET A 131 -4.79 18.82 -8.19
CA MET A 131 -5.83 19.40 -7.34
C MET A 131 -5.40 19.40 -5.87
N THR A 132 -6.03 20.27 -5.08
CA THR A 132 -5.89 20.23 -3.61
C THR A 132 -6.62 19.02 -3.06
N VAL A 133 -5.91 18.17 -2.33
CA VAL A 133 -6.47 17.02 -1.61
C VAL A 133 -6.35 17.23 -0.10
N TRP A 134 -7.25 16.61 0.66
CA TRP A 134 -7.30 16.71 2.11
C TRP A 134 -7.15 15.31 2.72
N ARG A 135 -6.44 15.23 3.86
CA ARG A 135 -6.33 14.01 4.66
C ARG A 135 -6.63 14.35 6.12
N GLY A 136 -7.69 13.76 6.66
CA GLY A 136 -8.00 13.84 8.09
C GLY A 136 -7.13 12.87 8.88
N VAL A 137 -6.58 13.34 10.00
CA VAL A 137 -5.80 12.52 10.94
C VAL A 137 -6.35 12.71 12.34
N ARG A 138 -6.25 11.68 13.20
CA ARG A 138 -6.68 11.75 14.61
C ARG A 138 -5.66 12.41 15.54
N LEU A 139 -4.52 12.86 15.01
CA LEU A 139 -3.44 13.48 15.77
C LEU A 139 -3.43 15.00 15.55
N ASP A 140 -3.10 15.76 16.60
CA ASP A 140 -2.84 17.20 16.48
C ASP A 140 -1.46 17.44 15.87
N LEU A 141 -1.44 17.85 14.60
CA LEU A 141 -0.21 18.09 13.82
C LEU A 141 0.18 19.57 13.72
N ARG A 142 -0.47 20.47 14.46
CA ARG A 142 -0.26 21.93 14.29
C ARG A 142 1.21 22.35 14.43
N ASN A 143 1.92 21.80 15.43
CA ASN A 143 3.31 22.14 15.73
C ASN A 143 4.34 21.62 14.70
N GLN A 144 3.90 20.97 13.62
CA GLN A 144 4.78 20.35 12.62
C GLN A 144 4.85 21.13 11.30
N TYR A 145 4.01 22.16 11.15
CA TYR A 145 3.88 22.94 9.92
C TYR A 145 4.07 24.44 10.11
N GLU A 146 4.54 24.83 11.29
CA GLU A 146 5.12 26.16 11.56
C GLU A 146 6.59 26.19 11.11
#